data_AF-A0A0W0GKD6-F1
#
_entry.id   AF-A0A0W0GKD6-F1
#
_cell.length_a   1.000
_cell.length_b   1.000
_cell.length_c   1.000
_cell.angle_alpha   90.00
_cell.angle_beta   90.00
_cell.angle_gamma   90.00
#
_symmetry.space_group_name_H-M   'P 1'
#
loop_
_entity.id
_entity.type
_entity.pdbx_description
1 polymer ?
#
loop_
_entity_poly.entity_id
_entity_poly.type
_entity_poly.pdbx_seq_one_letter_code
_entity_poly.pdbx_strand_id
1 'polypeptide(L)' 'MLKTLAGLVVGVAGAVLLASIVIDAEYLAFASDDFALRMGLSLVGLFMVHQGYRLVTSSRESGGRK' A
#
# COMPACT_ATOMS: atom_id res chain seq x y z
N MET A 1 -19.26 -0.44 -7.06
CA MET A 1 -19.11 -1.26 -5.83
C MET A 1 -17.88 -2.16 -5.89
N LEU A 2 -17.75 -3.05 -6.89
CA LEU A 2 -16.58 -3.95 -7.02
C LEU A 2 -15.22 -3.23 -7.09
N LYS A 3 -15.13 -2.15 -7.88
CA LYS A 3 -13.90 -1.33 -8.01
C LYS A 3 -13.47 -0.67 -6.68
N THR A 4 -14.43 -0.24 -5.87
CA THR A 4 -14.18 0.33 -4.55
C THR A 4 -13.66 -0.72 -3.58
N LEU A 5 -14.25 -1.92 -3.61
CA LEU A 5 -13.86 -3.04 -2.76
C LEU A 5 -12.46 -3.55 -3.13
N ALA A 6 -12.16 -3.65 -4.43
CA ALA A 6 -10.82 -3.94 -4.93
C ALA A 6 -9.80 -2.86 -4.53
N GLY A 7 -10.16 -1.57 -4.65
CA GLY A 7 -9.29 -0.47 -4.23
C GLY A 7 -9.00 -0.48 -2.73
N LEU A 8 -10.00 -0.80 -1.90
CA LEU A 8 -9.83 -0.95 -0.45
C LEU A 8 -8.87 -2.09 -0.12
N VAL A 9 -9.07 -3.27 -0.73
CA VAL A 9 -8.21 -4.45 -0.49
C VAL A 9 -6.76 -4.16 -0.89
N VAL A 10 -6.55 -3.58 -2.08
CA VAL A 10 -5.21 -3.22 -2.57
C VAL A 10 -4.55 -2.18 -1.66
N GLY A 11 -5.31 -1.17 -1.22
CA GLY A 11 -4.79 -0.14 -0.33
C GLY A 11 -4.41 -0.68 1.05
N VAL A 12 -5.26 -1.52 1.65
CA VAL A 12 -4.99 -2.16 2.95
C VAL A 12 -3.80 -3.11 2.86
N ALA A 13 -3.69 -3.91 1.79
CA ALA A 13 -2.54 -4.79 1.59
C ALA A 13 -1.22 -4.01 1.51
N GLY A 14 -1.21 -2.87 0.81
CA GLY A 14 -0.05 -1.97 0.76
C GLY A 14 0.31 -1.39 2.13
N ALA A 15 -0.69 -0.98 2.92
CA ALA A 15 -0.48 -0.46 4.27
C ALA A 15 0.06 -1.53 5.23
N VAL A 16 -0.45 -2.76 5.15
CA VAL A 16 0.03 -3.90 5.94
C VAL A 16 1.49 -4.21 5.58
N LEU A 17 1.83 -4.23 4.29
CA LEU A 17 3.20 -4.47 3.84
C LEU A 17 4.17 -3.40 4.38
N LEU A 18 3.78 -2.12 4.36
CA LEU A 18 4.56 -1.04 4.96
C LEU A 18 4.74 -1.23 6.47
N ALA A 19 3.66 -1.57 7.19
CA ALA A 19 3.72 -1.82 8.62
C ALA A 19 4.66 -3.00 8.97
N SER A 20 4.61 -4.09 8.19
CA SER A 20 5.50 -5.24 8.35
C SER A 20 6.97 -4.86 8.17
N ILE A 21 7.30 -4.02 7.19
CA ILE A 21 8.69 -3.55 6.98
C ILE A 21 9.19 -2.75 8.17
N VAL A 22 8.34 -1.88 8.75
CA VAL A 22 8.71 -1.07 9.93
C VAL A 22 8.93 -1.96 11.15
N ILE A 23 8.05 -2.93 11.38
CA ILE A 23 8.17 -3.89 12.48
C ILE A 23 9.45 -4.72 12.31
N ASP A 24 9.67 -5.31 11.13
CA ASP A 24 10.90 -6.08 10.87
C ASP A 24 12.17 -5.22 11.00
N ALA A 25 12.09 -3.91 10.71
CA ALA A 25 13.21 -3.00 10.88
C ALA A 25 13.52 -2.71 12.35
N GLU A 26 12.51 -2.58 13.19
CA GLU A 26 12.66 -2.38 14.63
C GLU A 26 13.28 -3.61 15.31
N TYR A 27 12.88 -4.82 14.92
CA TYR A 27 13.38 -6.06 15.52
C TYR A 27 14.78 -6.48 15.01
N LEU A 28 15.16 -6.12 13.78
CA LEU A 28 16.43 -6.52 13.15
C LEU A 28 17.48 -5.39 13.11
N ALA A 29 17.63 -4.64 14.19
CA ALA A 29 18.47 -3.44 14.31
C ALA A 29 19.95 -3.56 13.85
N PHE A 30 20.43 -4.73 13.40
CA PHE A 30 21.79 -5.00 12.93
C PHE A 30 21.93 -5.53 11.48
N ALA A 31 20.85 -5.71 10.72
CA ALA A 31 20.92 -6.24 9.35
C ALA A 31 21.01 -5.12 8.30
N SER A 32 22.22 -4.62 8.02
CA SER A 32 22.48 -3.57 7.02
C SER A 32 22.30 -4.04 5.57
N ASP A 33 22.27 -5.34 5.31
CA ASP A 33 22.26 -5.90 3.95
C ASP A 33 20.90 -5.78 3.25
N ASP A 34 19.82 -5.59 4.00
CA ASP A 34 18.45 -5.51 3.44
C ASP A 34 17.93 -4.09 3.18
N PHE A 35 18.75 -3.05 3.37
CA PHE A 35 18.26 -1.66 3.24
C PHE A 35 17.67 -1.37 1.85
N ALA A 36 18.35 -1.77 0.78
CA ALA A 36 17.88 -1.56 -0.58
C ALA A 36 16.59 -2.34 -0.87
N LEU A 37 16.47 -3.56 -0.34
CA LEU A 37 15.31 -4.42 -0.52
C LEU A 37 14.10 -3.89 0.26
N ARG A 38 14.31 -3.41 1.48
CA ARG A 38 13.31 -2.70 2.30
C ARG A 38 12.85 -1.40 1.66
N MET A 39 13.76 -0.63 1.08
CA MET A 39 13.42 0.58 0.33
C MET A 39 12.57 0.24 -0.90
N GLY A 40 12.95 -0.79 -1.66
CA GLY A 40 12.17 -1.29 -2.80
C GLY A 40 10.77 -1.75 -2.40
N LEU A 41 10.65 -2.57 -1.35
CA LEU A 41 9.36 -3.02 -0.82
C LEU A 41 8.52 -1.86 -0.29
N SER A 42 9.14 -0.86 0.32
CA SER A 42 8.43 0.35 0.81
C SER A 42 7.83 1.14 -0.35
N LEU A 43 8.55 1.29 -1.47
CA LEU A 43 8.03 1.93 -2.67
C LEU A 43 6.87 1.13 -3.28
N VAL A 44 6.96 -0.20 -3.28
CA VAL A 44 5.86 -1.08 -3.73
C VAL A 44 4.63 -0.92 -2.83
N GLY A 45 4.80 -0.94 -1.51
CA GLY A 45 3.71 -0.75 -0.55
C GLY A 45 3.03 0.61 -0.72
N LEU A 46 3.82 1.68 -0.86
CA LEU A 46 3.30 3.03 -1.10
C LEU A 46 2.55 3.12 -2.43
N PHE A 47 3.08 2.50 -3.48
CA PHE A 47 2.41 2.43 -4.79
C PHE A 47 1.07 1.72 -4.69
N MET A 48 0.98 0.60 -3.97
CA MET A 48 -0.28 -0.12 -3.74
C MET A 48 -1.29 0.74 -2.99
N VAL A 49 -0.88 1.46 -1.93
CA VAL A 49 -1.74 2.41 -1.22
C VAL A 49 -2.27 3.48 -2.18
N HIS A 50 -1.39 4.05 -3.01
CA HIS A 50 -1.76 5.08 -3.97
C HIS A 50 -2.74 4.54 -5.05
N GLN A 51 -2.50 3.35 -5.60
CA GLN A 51 -3.42 2.73 -6.57
C GLN A 51 -4.77 2.41 -5.92
N GLY A 52 -4.78 1.87 -4.70
CA GLY A 52 -5.98 1.60 -3.93
C GLY A 52 -6.82 2.86 -3.72
N TYR A 53 -6.19 3.96 -3.34
CA TYR A 53 -6.83 5.27 -3.21
C TYR A 53 -7.44 5.73 -4.54
N ARG A 54 -6.67 5.69 -5.65
CA ARG A 54 -7.17 6.09 -6.98
C ARG A 54 -8.36 5.25 -7.45
N LEU A 55 -8.36 3.95 -7.19
CA LEU A 55 -9.48 3.05 -7.51
C LEU A 55 -10.75 3.39 -6.73
N VAL A 56 -10.60 3.74 -5.46
CA VAL A 56 -11.71 4.19 -4.59
C VAL A 56 -12.25 5.54 -5.04
N THR A 57 -11.39 6.53 -5.31
CA THR A 57 -11.81 7.88 -5.71
C THR A 57 -12.38 7.93 -7.12
N SER A 58 -11.80 7.20 -8.08
CA SER A 58 -12.33 7.01 -9.43
C SER A 58 -13.77 6.49 -9.43
N SER A 59 -14.09 5.57 -8.50
CA SER A 59 -15.44 5.04 -8.37
C SER A 59 -16.44 6.06 -7.81
N ARG A 60 -16.00 7.02 -6.99
CA ARG A 60 -16.84 8.10 -6.45
C ARG A 60 -17.18 9.12 -7.55
N GLU A 61 -16.21 9.53 -8.35
CA GLU A 61 -16.45 10.48 -9.46
C GLU A 61 -17.36 9.90 -10.56
N SER A 62 -17.25 8.59 -10.83
CA SER A 62 -18.14 7.91 -11.79
C SER A 62 -19.57 7.70 -11.27
N GLY A 63 -19.78 7.79 -9.96
CA GLY A 63 -21.08 7.57 -9.30
C GLY A 63 -21.84 8.85 -8.93
N GLY A 64 -21.13 9.98 -8.77
CA GLY A 64 -21.71 11.29 -8.43
C GLY A 64 -22.20 12.12 -9.63
N ARG A 65 -22.23 11.53 -10.82
CA ARG A 65 -22.68 12.18 -12.07
C ARG A 65 -24.03 11.62 -12.57
N LYS A 66 -24.91 11.23 -11.64
CA LYS A 66 -26.31 10.86 -11.91
C LYS A 66 -27.23 11.73 -11.09
#